data_AF-A0A0F9I084-F1
#
_entry.id   AF-A0A0F9I084-F1
#
_cell.length_a   1.000
_cell.length_b   1.000
_cell.length_c   1.000
_cell.angle_alpha   90.00
_cell.angle_beta   90.00
_cell.angle_gamma   90.00
#
_symmetry.space_group_name_H-M   'P 1'
#
loop_
_entity.id
_entity.type
_entity.pdbx_description
1 polymer ?
#
loop_
_entity_poly.entity_id
_entity_poly.type
_entity_poly.pdbx_seq_one_letter_code
_entity_poly.pdbx_strand_id
1 'polypeptide(L)'
;MPIFARTREKQRFAQDIANLQRFQQTQRQLQTAEQRLAILRALPLAQRQAFQGQAPQLPAFTPFPQAQSRAGGELFGDFLLNQQQIAGRAALERAKPATAIKGSFQQVTDPATGQQINALVDPTTGNIIRKLGTVEEGLSAKDKVTIAVTQAKEFRADPRIKNFQIIERSERGMQAALKQATSPNVKSRIASDQTLGVLFQKMLDPESVVRESEFARTPEGAAAINRLLAIAPQLRLGGLRLL
;
A
#
# COMPACT_ATOMS: atom_id res chain seq x y z
N MET A 1 -19.27 9.44 -43.60
CA MET A 1 -18.06 10.19 -43.22
C MET A 1 -17.42 9.62 -41.93
N PRO A 2 -16.46 8.67 -42.00
CA PRO A 2 -15.69 8.21 -40.82
C PRO A 2 -14.18 8.50 -40.84
N ILE A 3 -13.59 9.00 -41.94
CA ILE A 3 -12.13 9.11 -42.08
C ILE A 3 -11.53 10.23 -41.21
N PHE A 4 -12.18 11.38 -41.12
CA PHE A 4 -11.66 12.53 -40.35
C PHE A 4 -11.67 12.33 -38.82
N ALA A 5 -12.56 11.49 -38.29
CA ALA A 5 -12.64 11.20 -36.86
C ALA A 5 -11.38 10.43 -36.36
N ARG A 6 -10.89 9.47 -37.16
CA ARG A 6 -9.72 8.65 -36.81
C ARG A 6 -8.41 9.45 -36.79
N THR A 7 -8.27 10.45 -37.66
CA THR A 7 -7.03 11.26 -37.72
C THR A 7 -6.89 12.16 -36.49
N ARG A 8 -7.98 12.78 -36.03
CA ARG A 8 -7.97 13.62 -34.82
C ARG A 8 -7.68 12.82 -33.55
N GLU A 9 -8.19 11.59 -33.47
CA GLU A 9 -7.94 10.70 -32.33
C GLU A 9 -6.46 10.29 -32.24
N LYS A 10 -5.84 9.94 -33.38
CA LYS A 10 -4.39 9.63 -33.42
C LYS A 10 -3.52 10.81 -32.99
N GLN A 11 -3.86 12.03 -33.40
CA GLN A 11 -3.12 13.23 -33.00
C GLN A 11 -3.23 13.47 -31.48
N ARG A 12 -4.43 13.35 -30.90
CA ARG A 12 -4.64 13.48 -29.45
C ARG A 12 -3.88 12.42 -28.66
N PHE A 13 -3.91 11.17 -29.12
CA PHE A 13 -3.16 10.10 -28.49
C PHE A 13 -1.65 10.31 -28.54
N ALA A 14 -1.11 10.78 -29.68
CA ALA A 14 0.31 11.13 -29.79
C ALA A 14 0.70 12.26 -28.81
N GLN A 15 -0.18 13.26 -28.64
CA GLN A 15 0.01 14.33 -27.68
C GLN A 15 -0.05 13.84 -26.23
N ASP A 16 -0.97 12.92 -25.91
CA ASP A 16 -1.06 12.27 -24.60
C ASP A 16 0.25 11.52 -24.26
N ILE A 17 0.81 10.77 -25.23
CA ILE A 17 2.10 10.09 -25.08
C ILE A 17 3.24 11.09 -24.82
N ALA A 18 3.31 12.16 -25.60
CA ALA A 18 4.35 13.18 -25.43
C ALA A 18 4.26 13.85 -24.04
N ASN A 19 3.05 14.13 -23.56
CA ASN A 19 2.81 14.69 -22.24
C ASN A 19 3.23 13.70 -21.12
N LEU A 20 2.91 12.41 -21.28
CA LEU A 20 3.33 11.37 -20.34
C LEU A 20 4.85 11.24 -20.28
N GLN A 21 5.53 11.29 -21.43
CA GLN A 21 7.00 11.23 -21.49
C GLN A 21 7.66 12.41 -20.77
N ARG A 22 7.16 13.64 -21.00
CA ARG A 22 7.65 14.83 -20.29
C ARG A 22 7.44 14.71 -18.78
N PHE A 23 6.26 14.28 -18.36
CA PHE A 23 5.96 14.06 -16.95
C PHE A 23 6.91 13.04 -16.31
N GLN A 24 7.18 11.91 -16.98
CA GLN A 24 8.14 10.91 -16.49
C GLN A 24 9.56 11.46 -16.38
N GLN A 25 10.00 12.29 -17.33
CA GLN A 25 11.31 12.94 -17.26
C GLN A 25 11.40 13.88 -16.06
N THR A 26 10.38 14.71 -15.81
CA THR A 26 10.31 15.57 -14.62
C THR A 26 10.37 14.75 -13.32
N GLN A 27 9.65 13.63 -13.24
CA GLN A 27 9.69 12.75 -12.06
C GLN A 27 11.09 12.18 -11.79
N ARG A 28 11.82 11.77 -12.83
CA ARG A 28 13.22 11.30 -12.67
C ARG A 28 14.14 12.41 -12.19
N GLN A 29 13.96 13.64 -12.67
CA GLN A 29 14.74 14.79 -12.22
C GLN A 29 14.49 15.09 -10.73
N LEU A 30 13.22 15.02 -10.29
CA LEU A 30 12.85 15.17 -8.88
C LEU A 30 13.49 14.10 -7.99
N GLN A 31 13.41 12.82 -8.38
CA GLN A 31 14.06 11.72 -7.64
C GLN A 31 15.58 11.91 -7.53
N THR A 32 16.22 12.37 -8.61
CA THR A 32 17.67 12.63 -8.60
C THR A 32 18.02 13.79 -7.67
N ALA A 33 17.20 14.84 -7.64
CA ALA A 33 17.37 15.97 -6.73
C ALA A 33 17.19 15.55 -5.25
N GLU A 34 16.20 14.70 -4.95
CA GLU A 34 15.99 14.16 -3.60
C GLU A 34 17.17 13.29 -3.15
N GLN A 35 17.70 12.42 -4.02
CA GLN A 35 18.89 11.62 -3.71
C GLN A 35 20.10 12.50 -3.41
N ARG A 36 20.31 13.57 -4.20
CA ARG A 36 21.37 14.55 -3.93
C ARG A 36 21.18 15.25 -2.59
N LEU A 37 19.94 15.65 -2.25
CA LEU A 37 19.63 16.23 -0.94
C LEU A 37 19.85 15.24 0.21
N ALA A 38 19.52 13.97 0.03
CA ALA A 38 19.77 12.93 1.03
C ALA A 38 21.27 12.73 1.27
N ILE A 39 22.09 12.71 0.21
CA ILE A 39 23.55 12.65 0.32
C ILE A 39 24.09 13.89 1.05
N LEU A 40 23.64 15.10 0.67
CA LEU A 40 24.05 16.34 1.35
C LEU A 40 23.67 16.35 2.85
N ARG A 41 22.53 15.76 3.21
CA ARG A 41 22.09 15.59 4.60
C ARG A 41 22.88 14.52 5.36
N ALA A 42 23.53 13.59 4.66
CA ALA A 42 24.39 12.59 5.29
C ALA A 42 25.82 13.13 5.54
N LEU A 43 26.26 14.16 4.82
CA LEU A 43 27.59 14.74 5.00
C LEU A 43 27.74 15.48 6.34
N PRO A 44 28.94 15.49 6.96
CA PRO A 44 29.25 16.29 8.14
C PRO A 44 29.06 17.80 7.91
N LEU A 45 28.69 18.54 8.96
CA LEU A 45 28.40 19.99 8.92
C LEU A 45 29.51 20.82 8.26
N ALA A 46 30.78 20.50 8.53
CA ALA A 46 31.94 21.19 7.94
C ALA A 46 31.99 21.08 6.41
N GLN A 47 31.54 19.95 5.85
CA GLN A 47 31.54 19.74 4.39
C GLN A 47 30.31 20.36 3.72
N ARG A 48 29.21 20.59 4.45
CA ARG A 48 27.99 21.21 3.89
C ARG A 48 28.20 22.68 3.52
N GLN A 49 29.11 23.37 4.22
CA GLN A 49 29.39 24.80 3.96
C GLN A 49 29.98 25.03 2.57
N ALA A 50 30.72 24.07 2.02
CA ALA A 50 31.24 24.15 0.65
C ALA A 50 30.14 24.13 -0.43
N PHE A 51 28.92 23.69 -0.09
CA PHE A 51 27.78 23.61 -1.00
C PHE A 51 26.73 24.72 -0.80
N GLN A 52 26.93 25.65 0.15
CA GLN A 52 25.94 26.68 0.48
C GLN A 52 25.66 27.69 -0.66
N GLY A 53 26.46 27.72 -1.73
CA GLY A 53 26.20 28.56 -2.91
C GLY A 53 25.45 27.86 -4.06
N GLN A 54 25.19 26.55 -3.97
CA GLN A 54 24.59 25.76 -5.04
C GLN A 54 23.32 25.08 -4.55
N ALA A 55 22.33 25.87 -4.12
CA ALA A 55 21.01 25.32 -3.85
C ALA A 55 20.50 24.68 -5.15
N PRO A 56 20.20 23.36 -5.17
CA PRO A 56 19.66 22.72 -6.36
C PRO A 56 18.35 23.41 -6.72
N GLN A 57 18.30 24.00 -7.92
CA GLN A 57 17.06 24.56 -8.45
C GLN A 57 16.06 23.40 -8.59
N LEU A 58 15.04 23.41 -7.74
CA LEU A 58 13.96 22.45 -7.84
C LEU A 58 13.16 22.78 -9.12
N PRO A 59 12.86 21.79 -9.97
CA PRO A 59 12.01 22.05 -11.12
C PRO A 59 10.64 22.54 -10.64
N ALA A 60 10.06 23.49 -11.36
CA ALA A 60 8.73 24.00 -11.05
C ALA A 60 7.69 22.86 -11.02
N PHE A 61 6.73 22.94 -10.10
CA PHE A 61 5.66 21.97 -10.01
C PHE A 61 4.94 21.84 -11.35
N THR A 62 5.03 20.67 -11.96
CA THR A 62 4.35 20.40 -13.23
C THR A 62 2.99 19.76 -12.90
N PRO A 63 1.86 20.38 -13.27
CA PRO A 63 0.55 19.79 -13.01
C PRO A 63 0.43 18.44 -13.72
N PHE A 64 -0.37 17.55 -13.14
CA PHE A 64 -0.62 16.25 -13.75
C PHE A 64 -1.25 16.43 -15.15
N PRO A 65 -0.71 15.75 -16.18
CA PRO A 65 -1.30 15.81 -17.51
C PRO A 65 -2.71 15.20 -17.49
N GLN A 66 -3.68 15.92 -18.06
CA GLN A 66 -5.02 15.40 -18.30
C GLN A 66 -5.07 14.71 -19.66
N ALA A 67 -5.57 13.47 -19.70
CA ALA A 67 -5.73 12.73 -20.95
C ALA A 67 -6.77 13.40 -21.86
N GLN A 68 -6.42 13.63 -23.13
CA GLN A 68 -7.32 14.20 -24.12
C GLN A 68 -8.02 13.13 -24.97
N SER A 69 -7.52 11.90 -24.94
CA SER A 69 -8.10 10.74 -25.60
C SER A 69 -8.50 9.66 -24.60
N ARG A 70 -9.47 8.81 -24.98
CA ARG A 70 -9.92 7.66 -24.18
C ARG A 70 -8.78 6.65 -23.96
N ALA A 71 -8.05 6.33 -25.03
CA ALA A 71 -6.89 5.44 -24.96
C ALA A 71 -5.76 6.03 -24.10
N GLY A 72 -5.56 7.36 -24.15
CA GLY A 72 -4.67 8.06 -23.24
C GLY A 72 -5.12 7.88 -21.78
N GLY A 73 -6.41 8.02 -21.50
CA GLY A 73 -6.97 7.84 -20.16
C GLY A 73 -6.66 6.46 -19.54
N GLU A 74 -6.77 5.39 -20.34
CA GLU A 74 -6.39 4.04 -19.91
C GLU A 74 -4.90 3.93 -19.61
N LEU A 75 -4.03 4.43 -20.50
CA LEU A 75 -2.57 4.45 -20.30
C LEU A 75 -2.16 5.23 -19.04
N PHE A 76 -2.79 6.39 -18.81
CA PHE A 76 -2.54 7.20 -17.61
C PHE A 76 -3.02 6.48 -16.34
N GLY A 77 -4.16 5.80 -16.40
CA GLY A 77 -4.68 4.99 -15.30
C GLY A 77 -3.72 3.88 -14.90
N ASP A 78 -3.26 3.08 -15.86
CA ASP A 78 -2.31 1.98 -15.62
C ASP A 78 -0.97 2.50 -15.10
N PHE A 79 -0.49 3.62 -15.63
CA PHE A 79 0.74 4.27 -15.17
C PHE A 79 0.64 4.72 -13.70
N LEU A 80 -0.47 5.36 -13.31
CA LEU A 80 -0.71 5.79 -11.93
C LEU A 80 -0.78 4.60 -10.97
N LEU A 81 -1.50 3.54 -11.36
CA LEU A 81 -1.61 2.32 -10.57
C LEU A 81 -0.23 1.67 -10.33
N ASN A 82 0.60 1.57 -11.37
CA ASN A 82 1.96 1.05 -11.25
C ASN A 82 2.83 1.93 -10.33
N GLN A 83 2.73 3.26 -10.47
CA GLN A 83 3.48 4.17 -9.61
C GLN A 83 3.08 4.03 -8.13
N GLN A 84 1.77 3.89 -7.85
CA GLN A 84 1.27 3.66 -6.50
C GLN A 84 1.77 2.34 -5.92
N GLN A 85 1.84 1.28 -6.72
CA GLN A 85 2.41 -0.01 -6.30
C GLN A 85 3.90 0.10 -5.96
N ILE A 86 4.70 0.82 -6.77
CA ILE A 86 6.12 1.04 -6.51
C ILE A 86 6.32 1.86 -5.22
N ALA A 87 5.55 2.94 -5.05
CA ALA A 87 5.59 3.76 -3.84
C ALA A 87 5.18 2.96 -2.60
N GLY A 88 4.13 2.14 -2.71
CA GLY A 88 3.68 1.23 -1.66
C GLY A 88 4.75 0.21 -1.26
N ARG A 89 5.44 -0.40 -2.23
CA ARG A 89 6.57 -1.31 -1.96
C ARG A 89 7.73 -0.60 -1.28
N ALA A 90 8.12 0.58 -1.76
CA ALA A 90 9.19 1.36 -1.15
C ALA A 90 8.83 1.82 0.28
N ALA A 91 7.58 2.21 0.51
CA ALA A 91 7.07 2.52 1.84
C ALA A 91 7.08 1.29 2.74
N LEU A 92 6.70 0.11 2.23
CA LEU A 92 6.77 -1.16 2.96
C LEU A 92 8.20 -1.53 3.32
N GLU A 93 9.17 -1.35 2.42
CA GLU A 93 10.60 -1.55 2.69
C GLU A 93 11.13 -0.60 3.78
N ARG A 94 10.70 0.67 3.77
CA ARG A 94 11.05 1.64 4.83
C ARG A 94 10.33 1.39 6.15
N ALA A 95 9.11 0.85 6.08
CA ALA A 95 8.28 0.52 7.23
C ALA A 95 8.61 -0.86 7.82
N LYS A 96 9.53 -1.64 7.21
CA LYS A 96 10.13 -2.78 7.88
C LYS A 96 10.73 -2.23 9.18
N PRO A 97 10.18 -2.61 10.35
CA PRO A 97 10.72 -2.10 11.59
C PRO A 97 12.20 -2.48 11.61
N ALA A 98 13.05 -1.51 11.90
CA ALA A 98 14.38 -1.79 12.40
C ALA A 98 14.25 -2.40 13.80
N THR A 99 13.55 -3.52 13.92
CA THR A 99 13.77 -4.51 14.97
C THR A 99 15.11 -5.14 14.66
N ALA A 100 16.17 -4.32 14.75
CA ALA A 100 17.43 -4.83 15.22
C ALA A 100 17.09 -5.43 16.57
N ILE A 101 17.12 -6.75 16.67
CA ILE A 101 17.11 -7.43 17.95
C ILE A 101 18.18 -6.71 18.77
N LYS A 102 17.80 -6.00 19.83
CA LYS A 102 18.73 -5.32 20.73
C LYS A 102 19.43 -6.40 21.56
N GLY A 103 20.26 -7.20 20.88
CA GLY A 103 21.22 -8.09 21.49
C GLY A 103 22.57 -7.68 20.95
N SER A 104 23.54 -7.47 21.84
CA SER A 104 24.93 -7.39 21.41
C SER A 104 25.45 -8.82 21.27
N PHE A 105 26.17 -9.08 20.18
CA PHE A 105 26.98 -10.28 20.07
C PHE A 105 28.14 -10.13 21.05
N GLN A 106 28.22 -11.03 22.02
CA GLN A 106 29.32 -11.06 22.99
C GLN A 106 29.99 -12.42 22.94
N GLN A 107 31.32 -12.43 23.08
CA GLN A 107 32.06 -13.65 23.35
C GLN A 107 31.79 -14.03 24.81
N VAL A 108 31.13 -15.17 25.02
CA VAL A 108 30.81 -15.71 26.33
C VAL A 108 31.49 -17.07 26.45
N THR A 109 32.12 -17.34 27.58
CA THR A 109 32.69 -18.66 27.87
C THR A 109 31.56 -19.62 28.21
N ASP A 110 31.41 -20.69 27.44
CA ASP A 110 30.43 -21.73 27.73
C ASP A 110 30.83 -22.47 29.02
N PRO A 111 30.00 -22.45 30.09
CA PRO A 111 30.35 -23.08 31.36
C PRO A 111 30.52 -24.60 31.28
N ALA A 112 29.93 -25.25 30.26
CA ALA A 112 30.01 -26.70 30.10
C ALA A 112 31.33 -27.15 29.43
N THR A 113 31.87 -26.37 28.50
CA THR A 113 33.03 -26.76 27.68
C THR A 113 34.26 -25.90 27.91
N GLY A 114 34.12 -24.74 28.57
CA GLY A 114 35.19 -23.77 28.75
C GLY A 114 35.58 -23.01 27.48
N GLN A 115 34.92 -23.27 26.34
CA GLN A 115 35.22 -22.61 25.08
C GLN A 115 34.54 -21.25 24.97
N GLN A 116 35.23 -20.29 24.36
CA GLN A 116 34.59 -19.01 24.00
C GLN A 116 33.66 -19.23 22.80
N ILE A 117 32.40 -18.86 22.97
CA ILE A 117 31.38 -18.90 21.92
C ILE A 117 30.84 -17.49 21.68
N ASN A 118 30.50 -17.17 20.44
CA ASN A 118 29.73 -15.98 20.16
C ASN A 118 28.28 -16.26 20.54
N ALA A 119 27.75 -15.49 21.50
CA ALA A 119 26.38 -15.62 21.96
C ALA A 119 25.62 -14.32 21.70
N LEU A 120 24.36 -14.45 21.29
CA LEU A 120 23.43 -13.33 21.39
C LEU A 120 22.99 -13.25 22.84
N VAL A 121 23.41 -12.20 23.54
CA VAL A 121 23.13 -12.00 24.96
C VAL A 121 22.05 -10.93 25.10
N ASP A 122 21.06 -11.20 25.93
CA ASP A 122 20.10 -10.17 26.34
C ASP A 122 20.84 -9.11 27.18
N PRO A 123 20.88 -7.83 26.75
CA PRO A 123 21.59 -6.79 27.48
C PRO A 123 21.01 -6.52 28.87
N THR A 124 19.76 -6.92 29.11
CA THR A 124 19.03 -6.64 30.36
C THR A 124 19.27 -7.72 31.40
N THR A 125 19.30 -8.98 30.97
CA THR A 125 19.36 -10.13 31.88
C THR A 125 20.71 -10.83 31.89
N GLY A 126 21.58 -10.55 30.91
CA GLY A 126 22.85 -11.27 30.72
C GLY A 126 22.67 -12.72 30.27
N ASN A 127 21.43 -13.16 30.07
CA ASN A 127 21.14 -14.53 29.65
C ASN A 127 21.48 -14.72 28.17
N ILE A 128 22.03 -15.89 27.86
CA ILE A 128 22.30 -16.31 26.49
C ILE A 128 20.96 -16.64 25.81
N ILE A 129 20.53 -15.79 24.87
CA ILE A 129 19.32 -16.03 24.06
C ILE A 129 19.60 -17.13 23.03
N ARG A 130 20.82 -17.14 22.47
CA ARG A 130 21.24 -18.14 21.47
C ARG A 130 22.75 -18.31 21.45
N LYS A 131 23.22 -19.55 21.60
CA LYS A 131 24.61 -19.94 21.30
C LYS A 131 24.78 -20.00 19.78
N LEU A 132 25.67 -19.18 19.18
CA LEU A 132 26.13 -19.44 17.83
C LEU A 132 27.31 -20.40 17.96
N GLY A 133 27.35 -21.46 17.14
CA GLY A 133 28.44 -22.42 17.12
C GLY A 133 29.80 -21.75 16.88
N THR A 134 30.87 -22.55 17.02
CA THR A 134 32.25 -22.17 16.71
C THR A 134 32.34 -21.32 15.44
N VAL A 135 33.03 -20.19 15.57
CA VAL A 135 32.97 -18.97 14.73
C VAL A 135 33.30 -19.20 13.24
N GLU A 136 33.70 -20.40 12.81
CA GLU A 136 34.13 -20.67 11.43
C GLU A 136 32.99 -21.00 10.46
N GLU A 137 31.85 -21.50 10.94
CA GLU A 137 30.70 -21.75 10.07
C GLU A 137 29.59 -20.74 10.39
N GLY A 138 29.47 -19.71 9.54
CA GLY A 138 28.32 -18.80 9.57
C GLY A 138 27.00 -19.58 9.54
N LEU A 139 25.87 -18.92 9.88
CA LEU A 139 24.57 -19.58 10.00
C LEU A 139 24.33 -20.61 8.89
N SER A 140 24.00 -21.85 9.29
CA SER A 140 23.65 -22.91 8.36
C SER A 140 22.51 -22.44 7.44
N ALA A 141 22.45 -22.96 6.22
CA ALA A 141 21.36 -22.64 5.30
C ALA A 141 19.97 -22.87 5.94
N LYS A 142 19.86 -23.92 6.76
CA LYS A 142 18.65 -24.27 7.51
C LYS A 142 18.31 -23.20 8.57
N ASP A 143 19.30 -22.69 9.30
CA ASP A 143 19.09 -21.64 10.30
C ASP A 143 18.65 -20.33 9.66
N LYS A 144 19.25 -19.95 8.52
CA LYS A 144 18.87 -18.74 7.77
C LYS A 144 17.41 -18.82 7.33
N VAL A 145 16.97 -19.95 6.79
CA VAL A 145 15.57 -20.17 6.41
C VAL A 145 14.66 -20.11 7.62
N THR A 146 15.03 -20.75 8.73
CA THR A 146 14.23 -20.74 9.95
C THR A 146 14.04 -19.33 10.49
N ILE A 147 15.11 -18.54 10.56
CA ILE A 147 15.05 -17.14 11.00
C ILE A 147 14.18 -16.31 10.05
N ALA A 148 14.36 -16.45 8.74
CA ALA A 148 13.55 -15.73 7.77
C ALA A 148 12.05 -16.05 7.90
N VAL A 149 11.70 -17.33 8.11
CA VAL A 149 10.32 -17.76 8.34
C VAL A 149 9.78 -17.20 9.65
N THR A 150 10.54 -17.26 10.74
CA THR A 150 10.15 -16.71 12.04
C THR A 150 9.93 -15.20 11.97
N GLN A 151 10.88 -14.46 11.40
CA GLN A 151 10.76 -13.01 11.19
C GLN A 151 9.56 -12.65 10.31
N ALA A 152 9.29 -13.43 9.25
CA ALA A 152 8.11 -13.21 8.42
C ALA A 152 6.80 -13.49 9.17
N LYS A 153 6.77 -14.48 10.07
CA LYS A 153 5.63 -14.76 10.94
C LYS A 153 5.41 -13.63 11.95
N GLU A 154 6.46 -13.18 12.64
CA GLU A 154 6.42 -12.07 13.58
C GLU A 154 5.94 -10.78 12.92
N PHE A 155 6.48 -10.45 11.74
CA PHE A 155 6.07 -9.28 10.97
C PHE A 155 4.58 -9.33 10.57
N ARG A 156 4.07 -10.50 10.15
CA ARG A 156 2.65 -10.67 9.82
C ARG A 156 1.74 -10.66 11.06
N ALA A 157 2.29 -11.00 12.23
CA ALA A 157 1.56 -11.00 13.49
C ALA A 157 1.43 -9.59 14.10
N ASP A 158 2.24 -8.61 13.68
CA ASP A 158 2.13 -7.22 14.12
C ASP A 158 0.71 -6.69 13.81
N PRO A 159 -0.04 -6.18 14.83
CA PRO A 159 -1.40 -5.67 14.64
C PRO A 159 -1.50 -4.60 13.56
N ARG A 160 -0.48 -3.76 13.37
CA ARG A 160 -0.47 -2.70 12.34
C ARG A 160 -0.45 -3.29 10.94
N ILE A 161 0.38 -4.32 10.73
CA ILE A 161 0.47 -5.03 9.44
C ILE A 161 -0.80 -5.80 9.16
N LYS A 162 -1.34 -6.48 10.19
CA LYS A 162 -2.61 -7.22 10.08
C LYS A 162 -3.77 -6.28 9.72
N ASN A 163 -3.89 -5.14 10.40
CA ASN A 163 -4.94 -4.15 10.15
C ASN A 163 -4.80 -3.54 8.76
N PHE A 164 -3.57 -3.22 8.32
CA PHE A 164 -3.30 -2.79 6.95
C PHE A 164 -3.76 -3.82 5.90
N GLN A 165 -3.45 -5.11 6.10
CA GLN A 165 -3.89 -6.17 5.19
C GLN A 165 -5.42 -6.38 5.19
N ILE A 166 -6.11 -6.10 6.31
CA ILE A 166 -7.57 -6.13 6.37
C ILE A 166 -8.16 -4.98 5.57
N ILE A 167 -7.64 -3.76 5.74
CA ILE A 167 -8.07 -2.58 5.01
C ILE A 167 -7.85 -2.78 3.51
N GLU A 168 -6.66 -3.21 3.10
CA GLU A 168 -6.32 -3.43 1.69
C GLU A 168 -7.23 -4.47 1.03
N ARG A 169 -7.51 -5.59 1.72
CA ARG A 169 -8.47 -6.59 1.20
C ARG A 169 -9.89 -6.04 1.14
N SER A 170 -10.29 -5.24 2.12
CA SER A 170 -11.62 -4.64 2.18
C SER A 170 -11.83 -3.62 1.07
N GLU A 171 -10.83 -2.80 0.78
CA GLU A 171 -10.82 -1.85 -0.35
C GLU A 171 -10.99 -2.58 -1.68
N ARG A 172 -10.19 -3.63 -1.94
CA ARG A 172 -10.30 -4.42 -3.18
C ARG A 172 -11.68 -5.08 -3.31
N GLY A 173 -12.21 -5.62 -2.21
CA GLY A 173 -13.56 -6.18 -2.16
C GLY A 173 -14.62 -5.11 -2.47
N MET A 174 -14.43 -3.89 -1.96
CA MET A 174 -15.35 -2.78 -2.17
C MET A 174 -15.35 -2.33 -3.63
N GLN A 175 -14.17 -2.24 -4.26
CA GLN A 175 -14.05 -1.94 -5.69
C GLN A 175 -14.76 -2.99 -6.55
N ALA A 176 -14.61 -4.28 -6.21
CA ALA A 176 -15.30 -5.36 -6.89
C ALA A 176 -16.83 -5.29 -6.71
N ALA A 177 -17.30 -5.06 -5.48
CA ALA A 177 -18.72 -4.92 -5.17
C ALA A 177 -19.34 -3.69 -5.85
N LEU A 178 -18.62 -2.57 -5.90
CA LEU A 178 -19.05 -1.34 -6.59
C LEU A 178 -19.14 -1.55 -8.11
N LYS A 179 -18.15 -2.24 -8.70
CA LYS A 179 -18.18 -2.62 -10.12
C LYS A 179 -19.38 -3.50 -10.44
N GLN A 180 -19.74 -4.41 -9.54
CA GLN A 180 -20.94 -5.23 -9.69
C GLN A 180 -22.22 -4.39 -9.53
N ALA A 181 -22.31 -3.54 -8.49
CA ALA A 181 -23.48 -2.69 -8.24
C ALA A 181 -23.80 -1.74 -9.40
N THR A 182 -22.76 -1.24 -10.08
CA THR A 182 -22.88 -0.31 -11.20
C THR A 182 -23.06 -0.99 -12.57
N SER A 183 -22.97 -2.32 -12.64
CA SER A 183 -23.17 -3.05 -13.89
C SER A 183 -24.63 -2.98 -14.36
N PRO A 184 -24.90 -2.67 -15.65
CA PRO A 184 -26.26 -2.55 -16.18
C PRO A 184 -27.03 -3.88 -16.21
N ASN A 185 -26.32 -5.01 -16.12
CA ASN A 185 -26.90 -6.35 -16.22
C ASN A 185 -27.29 -6.98 -14.87
N VAL A 186 -27.12 -6.25 -13.76
CA VAL A 186 -27.39 -6.79 -12.42
C VAL A 186 -28.87 -6.66 -12.08
N LYS A 187 -29.55 -7.82 -11.94
CA LYS A 187 -30.98 -7.90 -11.59
C LYS A 187 -31.30 -7.46 -10.15
N SER A 188 -30.35 -7.57 -9.23
CA SER A 188 -30.53 -7.18 -7.83
C SER A 188 -29.22 -6.64 -7.26
N ARG A 189 -29.28 -5.43 -6.68
CA ARG A 189 -28.13 -4.74 -6.05
C ARG A 189 -28.01 -5.00 -4.56
N ILE A 190 -29.02 -5.62 -3.95
CA ILE A 190 -29.11 -5.83 -2.49
C ILE A 190 -27.86 -6.52 -1.94
N ALA A 191 -27.39 -7.58 -2.61
CA ALA A 191 -26.18 -8.29 -2.20
C ALA A 191 -24.92 -7.42 -2.29
N SER A 192 -24.81 -6.58 -3.33
CA SER A 192 -23.69 -5.66 -3.50
C SER A 192 -23.72 -4.56 -2.44
N ASP A 193 -24.89 -3.99 -2.14
CA ASP A 193 -25.05 -2.94 -1.13
C ASP A 193 -24.71 -3.43 0.28
N GLN A 194 -25.17 -4.64 0.64
CA GLN A 194 -24.81 -5.27 1.92
C GLN A 194 -23.30 -5.52 2.01
N THR A 195 -22.70 -6.02 0.94
CA THR A 195 -21.25 -6.25 0.87
C THR A 195 -20.49 -4.93 1.03
N LEU A 196 -20.91 -3.87 0.35
CA LEU A 196 -20.31 -2.54 0.46
C LEU A 196 -20.37 -2.01 1.91
N GLY A 197 -21.51 -2.15 2.59
CA GLY A 197 -21.67 -1.74 3.98
C GLY A 197 -20.74 -2.47 4.94
N VAL A 198 -20.65 -3.81 4.83
CA VAL A 198 -19.77 -4.63 5.67
C VAL A 198 -18.30 -4.28 5.43
N LEU A 199 -17.88 -4.14 4.17
CA LEU A 199 -16.51 -3.80 3.83
C LEU A 199 -16.14 -2.38 4.25
N PHE A 200 -17.07 -1.43 4.18
CA PHE A 200 -16.85 -0.07 4.68
C PHE A 200 -16.61 -0.05 6.18
N GLN A 201 -17.43 -0.77 6.94
CA GLN A 201 -17.24 -0.91 8.39
C GLN A 201 -15.87 -1.53 8.72
N LYS A 202 -15.42 -2.55 7.97
CA LYS A 202 -14.11 -3.17 8.15
C LYS A 202 -12.93 -2.26 7.85
N MET A 203 -13.10 -1.24 7.01
CA MET A 203 -12.05 -0.23 6.77
C MET A 203 -11.97 0.78 7.91
N LEU A 204 -13.11 1.17 8.50
CA LEU A 204 -13.15 2.08 9.65
C LEU A 204 -12.65 1.41 10.93
N ASP A 205 -13.05 0.16 11.14
CA ASP A 205 -12.65 -0.66 12.28
C ASP A 205 -12.29 -2.08 11.83
N PRO A 206 -11.00 -2.35 11.56
CA PRO A 206 -10.51 -3.66 11.13
C PRO A 206 -10.72 -4.78 12.16
N GLU A 207 -10.80 -4.41 13.46
CA GLU A 207 -10.99 -5.35 14.56
C GLU A 207 -12.47 -5.64 14.84
N SER A 208 -13.37 -4.76 14.37
CA SER A 208 -14.81 -4.97 14.46
C SER A 208 -15.20 -6.31 13.85
N VAL A 209 -15.61 -7.27 14.69
CA VAL A 209 -16.25 -8.51 14.24
C VAL A 209 -17.70 -8.18 13.93
N VAL A 210 -17.93 -7.60 12.77
CA VAL A 210 -19.27 -7.52 12.20
C VAL A 210 -19.79 -8.94 12.03
N ARG A 211 -20.69 -9.39 12.90
CA ARG A 211 -21.42 -10.64 12.67
C ARG A 211 -22.49 -10.34 11.64
N GLU A 212 -22.51 -11.07 10.53
CA GLU A 212 -23.51 -10.89 9.46
C GLU A 212 -24.96 -10.97 9.99
N SER A 213 -25.18 -11.66 11.12
CA SER A 213 -26.46 -11.73 11.82
C SER A 213 -26.91 -10.42 12.50
N GLU A 214 -26.00 -9.46 12.75
CA GLU A 214 -26.33 -8.17 13.35
C GLU A 214 -26.97 -7.22 12.33
N PHE A 215 -26.47 -7.19 11.08
CA PHE A 215 -27.11 -6.41 10.01
C PHE A 215 -28.49 -6.94 9.60
N ALA A 216 -28.73 -8.25 9.77
CA ALA A 216 -30.04 -8.84 9.50
C ALA A 216 -31.07 -8.60 10.62
N ARG A 217 -30.65 -8.14 11.81
CA ARG A 217 -31.51 -7.99 12.99
C ARG A 217 -31.62 -6.57 13.53
N THR A 218 -30.80 -5.62 13.08
CA THR A 218 -30.91 -4.23 13.53
C THR A 218 -32.10 -3.52 12.86
N PRO A 219 -32.95 -2.80 13.62
CA PRO A 219 -34.06 -2.01 13.09
C PRO A 219 -33.62 -1.03 12.01
N GLU A 220 -32.41 -0.48 12.10
CA GLU A 220 -31.83 0.43 11.12
C GLU A 220 -31.49 -0.29 9.80
N GLY A 221 -30.97 -1.52 9.87
CA GLY A 221 -30.71 -2.35 8.69
C GLY A 221 -32.00 -2.76 7.98
N ALA A 222 -33.00 -3.17 8.76
CA ALA A 222 -34.35 -3.45 8.24
C ALA A 222 -35.01 -2.19 7.65
N ALA A 223 -34.85 -1.02 8.28
CA ALA A 223 -35.38 0.24 7.78
C ALA A 223 -34.68 0.72 6.51
N ALA A 224 -33.35 0.53 6.38
CA ALA A 224 -32.61 0.84 5.17
C ALA A 224 -33.03 -0.07 4.01
N ILE A 225 -33.16 -1.38 4.27
CA ILE A 225 -33.67 -2.36 3.29
C ILE A 225 -35.11 -2.02 2.89
N ASN A 226 -35.98 -1.70 3.86
CA ASN A 226 -37.36 -1.32 3.58
C ASN A 226 -37.46 0.00 2.79
N ARG A 227 -36.59 0.98 3.03
CA ARG A 227 -36.52 2.21 2.21
C ARG A 227 -36.05 1.92 0.79
N LEU A 228 -35.03 1.08 0.62
CA LEU A 228 -34.54 0.64 -0.70
C LEU A 228 -35.61 -0.15 -1.47
N LEU A 229 -36.30 -1.06 -0.78
CA LEU A 229 -37.42 -1.83 -1.34
C LEU A 229 -38.64 -0.96 -1.64
N ALA A 230 -38.85 0.15 -0.94
CA ALA A 230 -39.94 1.10 -1.23
C ALA A 230 -39.63 2.01 -2.42
N ILE A 231 -38.35 2.34 -2.66
CA ILE A 231 -37.92 3.16 -3.81
C ILE A 231 -37.96 2.37 -5.12
N ALA A 232 -37.67 1.07 -5.08
CA ALA A 232 -37.66 0.20 -6.27
C ALA A 232 -38.99 0.15 -7.07
N PRO A 233 -40.18 -0.03 -6.46
CA PRO A 233 -41.45 0.03 -7.18
C PRO A 233 -41.81 1.46 -7.60
N GLN A 234 -41.41 2.49 -6.85
CA GLN A 234 -41.65 3.90 -7.21
C GLN A 234 -40.90 4.31 -8.49
N LEU A 235 -39.65 3.83 -8.66
CA LEU A 235 -38.88 4.02 -9.89
C LEU A 235 -39.47 3.24 -11.07
N ARG A 236 -40.03 2.05 -10.83
CA ARG A 236 -40.67 1.23 -11.88
C ARG A 236 -42.00 1.77 -12.36
N LEU A 237 -42.76 2.44 -11.48
CA LEU A 237 -44.07 3.01 -11.80
C LEU A 237 -43.99 4.45 -12.33
N GLY A 238 -42.79 5.01 -12.51
CA GLY A 238 -42.59 6.29 -13.20
C GLY A 238 -43.13 7.52 -12.47
N GLY A 239 -43.40 7.43 -11.17
CA GLY A 239 -44.01 8.49 -10.39
C GLY A 239 -43.12 8.99 -9.26
N LEU A 240 -42.44 10.12 -9.48
CA LEU A 240 -42.06 11.02 -8.38
C LEU A 240 -43.36 11.58 -7.81
N ARG A 241 -43.92 10.92 -6.78
CA ARG A 241 -45.04 11.45 -6.03
C ARG A 241 -44.46 12.51 -5.07
N LEU A 242 -44.48 13.77 -5.51
CA LEU A 242 -44.23 14.92 -4.65
C LEU A 242 -45.20 14.84 -3.46
N LEU A 243 -44.65 14.77 -2.25
CA LEU A 243 -45.34 15.16 -1.03
C LEU A 243 -45.37 16.69 -0.95
#